data_AF-A0A1D2NL15-F1
#
_entry.id   AF-A0A1D2NL15-F1
#
_cell.length_a   1.000
_cell.length_b   1.000
_cell.length_c   1.000
_cell.angle_alpha   90.00
_cell.angle_beta   90.00
_cell.angle_gamma   90.00
#
_symmetry.space_group_name_H-M   'P 1'
#
loop_
_entity.id
_entity.type
_entity.pdbx_description
1 polymer ?
#
loop_
_entity_poly.entity_id
_entity_poly.type
_entity_poly.pdbx_seq_one_letter_code
_entity_poly.pdbx_strand_id
1 'polypeptide(L)'
;MSYGGGTTYNQTWPLNTQIIPDSAFVTGDYTSTTTGAKYGGVIENYFLFSNGIAMHIDEDTPLFVGKQLCISAKNEYPYKFRENLELKYDVCVGNNIRHVHQSTFPTFYEKPTRSPDQDMILKPFWSTWNEFNANVNQSIVIQHARRILEEGFSTNSHFEIDDGWEECYGQNTFNSVKFPDPAGMVQELNELGFRVTLWTHIFINYECKELFNEAFSKGYLLKDKKGKSAFTTWWHGDAGVVNYGIDAFKFDAGETDRLPWEFVLTEGSELSYPNDFTRAYVDAVSLFGGLIEVRTGSRSQGLPIFTRMLDKGSRWGYDNGLQSLIPSLLQFGILGYSYALPDMIGGNNYKPSAELWIRWLQANAFMPAVQFSIVPWSYPENPELSEITKTILAIREENWNEILHAVNSTISDGSPINRPMWWVDPEDRETYNIDDQYMLGDNILVAPVLTENSTSRDIYLPRGSWFSNTGIVFDGPVWLRNYSAPIQDLPYFKKL
;
A
#
# COMPACT_ATOMS: atom_id res chain seq x y z
N MET A 1 3.16 -11.03 22.14
CA MET A 1 3.52 -10.71 20.75
C MET A 1 3.26 -9.24 20.50
N SER A 2 3.96 -8.60 19.57
CA SER A 2 3.91 -7.16 19.28
C SER A 2 3.53 -6.88 17.83
N TYR A 3 2.79 -5.81 17.60
CA TYR A 3 2.28 -5.34 16.30
C TYR A 3 2.34 -3.81 16.25
N GLY A 4 2.14 -3.20 15.08
CA GLY A 4 2.12 -1.73 14.92
C GLY A 4 3.49 -1.14 14.62
N GLY A 5 3.64 0.17 14.76
CA GLY A 5 4.86 0.85 14.38
C GLY A 5 4.91 1.19 12.90
N GLY A 6 5.58 0.38 12.08
CA GLY A 6 5.84 0.72 10.68
C GLY A 6 6.00 -0.49 9.80
N THR A 7 6.03 -0.26 8.49
CA THR A 7 6.27 -1.31 7.49
C THR A 7 7.77 -1.51 7.27
N THR A 8 8.18 -2.71 6.87
CA THR A 8 9.59 -3.05 6.65
C THR A 8 9.77 -3.96 5.44
N TYR A 9 10.99 -4.02 4.91
CA TYR A 9 11.32 -4.88 3.76
C TYR A 9 11.06 -6.37 4.06
N ASN A 10 11.53 -6.84 5.23
CA ASN A 10 11.28 -8.20 5.71
C ASN A 10 10.04 -8.22 6.63
N GLN A 11 8.87 -7.91 6.07
CA GLN A 11 7.66 -7.80 6.87
C GLN A 11 7.18 -9.17 7.37
N THR A 12 7.27 -9.37 8.68
CA THR A 12 6.69 -10.53 9.39
C THR A 12 5.53 -10.14 10.29
N TRP A 13 4.76 -11.13 10.72
CA TRP A 13 3.67 -10.98 11.69
C TRP A 13 3.69 -12.17 12.67
N PRO A 14 3.71 -11.95 14.00
CA PRO A 14 3.92 -10.67 14.68
C PRO A 14 5.33 -10.11 14.45
N LEU A 15 5.58 -8.87 14.91
CA LEU A 15 6.85 -8.17 14.71
C LEU A 15 8.01 -8.75 15.55
N ASN A 16 7.75 -9.66 16.49
CA ASN A 16 8.78 -10.20 17.39
C ASN A 16 9.91 -10.93 16.68
N THR A 17 9.66 -11.40 15.45
CA THR A 17 10.65 -12.08 14.61
C THR A 17 11.43 -11.11 13.71
N GLN A 18 11.04 -9.83 13.66
CA GLN A 18 11.74 -8.82 12.88
C GLN A 18 13.06 -8.44 13.53
N ILE A 19 14.10 -8.32 12.69
CA ILE A 19 15.42 -7.88 13.12
C ILE A 19 15.69 -6.55 12.43
N ILE A 20 15.30 -5.46 13.10
CA ILE A 20 15.59 -4.11 12.65
C ILE A 20 16.76 -3.58 13.47
N PRO A 21 17.84 -3.07 12.85
CA PRO A 21 18.86 -2.34 13.59
C PRO A 21 18.23 -1.12 14.27
N ASP A 22 18.83 -0.67 15.36
CA ASP A 22 18.40 0.58 15.98
C ASP A 22 18.48 1.73 14.97
N SER A 23 17.36 2.38 14.70
CA SER A 23 17.21 3.30 13.57
C SER A 23 16.14 4.34 13.83
N ALA A 24 16.31 5.50 13.22
CA ALA A 24 15.34 6.57 13.28
C ALA A 24 13.98 6.09 12.75
N PHE A 25 12.93 6.44 13.47
CA PHE A 25 11.58 6.01 13.18
C PHE A 25 10.87 7.01 12.26
N VAL A 26 11.27 7.03 10.99
CA VAL A 26 10.76 7.93 9.95
C VAL A 26 10.38 7.17 8.69
N THR A 27 9.40 7.71 7.94
CA THR A 27 8.98 7.13 6.67
C THR A 27 10.15 7.09 5.69
N GLY A 28 10.24 5.99 4.94
CA GLY A 28 11.33 5.81 4.00
C GLY A 28 11.02 4.82 2.90
N ASP A 29 11.90 4.76 1.92
CA ASP A 29 11.85 3.78 0.85
C ASP A 29 12.89 2.69 1.11
N TYR A 30 12.47 1.62 1.79
CA TYR A 30 13.35 0.48 2.07
C TYR A 30 13.79 -0.30 0.83
N THR A 31 13.22 -0.02 -0.36
CA THR A 31 13.61 -0.66 -1.61
C THR A 31 14.80 0.07 -2.24
N SER A 32 14.99 1.34 -1.87
CA SER A 32 16.09 2.15 -2.34
C SER A 32 17.42 1.73 -1.71
N THR A 33 18.40 1.44 -2.56
CA THR A 33 19.76 1.11 -2.13
C THR A 33 20.56 2.37 -1.73
N THR A 34 20.05 3.57 -2.02
CA THR A 34 20.76 4.83 -1.79
C THR A 34 20.40 5.51 -0.47
N THR A 35 19.17 5.34 0.03
CA THR A 35 18.72 6.00 1.28
C THR A 35 19.07 5.20 2.53
N GLY A 36 19.19 3.87 2.40
CA GLY A 36 19.48 2.99 3.52
C GLY A 36 18.33 2.88 4.54
N ALA A 37 17.12 3.32 4.18
CA ALA A 37 15.94 3.29 5.03
C ALA A 37 15.64 1.90 5.59
N LYS A 38 15.16 1.86 6.84
CA LYS A 38 14.79 0.61 7.54
C LYS A 38 13.30 0.38 7.62
N TYR A 39 12.54 1.46 7.51
CA TYR A 39 11.09 1.47 7.50
C TYR A 39 10.58 1.90 6.13
N GLY A 40 9.34 1.53 5.82
CA GLY A 40 8.69 1.80 4.56
C GLY A 40 7.89 3.10 4.57
N GLY A 41 7.02 3.23 3.57
CA GLY A 41 6.23 4.45 3.37
C GLY A 41 5.21 4.74 4.47
N VAL A 42 4.85 3.78 5.32
CA VAL A 42 3.82 3.95 6.37
C VAL A 42 4.41 3.70 7.74
N ILE A 43 4.26 4.70 8.63
CA ILE A 43 4.70 4.67 10.03
C ILE A 43 3.70 5.39 10.92
N GLU A 44 3.43 4.78 12.08
CA GLU A 44 2.81 5.41 13.23
C GLU A 44 3.51 5.06 14.53
N ASN A 45 3.57 6.03 15.44
CA ASN A 45 4.11 5.86 16.78
C ASN A 45 3.20 5.02 17.71
N TYR A 46 2.58 3.96 17.19
CA TYR A 46 1.56 3.17 17.86
C TYR A 46 1.88 1.69 17.80
N PHE A 47 2.01 1.06 18.97
CA PHE A 47 2.36 -0.35 19.12
C PHE A 47 1.30 -1.09 19.92
N LEU A 48 0.97 -2.30 19.49
CA LEU A 48 0.01 -3.19 20.12
C LEU A 48 0.69 -4.44 20.64
N PHE A 49 0.14 -5.00 21.71
CA PHE A 49 0.63 -6.24 22.28
C PHE A 49 -0.51 -7.22 22.55
N SER A 50 -0.24 -8.50 22.29
CA SER A 50 -1.23 -9.59 22.41
C SER A 50 -1.76 -9.82 23.82
N ASN A 51 -1.19 -9.16 24.84
CA ASN A 51 -1.67 -9.18 26.21
C ASN A 51 -2.60 -8.00 26.56
N GLY A 52 -3.14 -7.31 25.55
CA GLY A 52 -4.09 -6.21 25.76
C GLY A 52 -3.42 -4.89 26.13
N ILE A 53 -2.17 -4.67 25.71
CA ILE A 53 -1.48 -3.40 25.89
C ILE A 53 -1.42 -2.65 24.56
N ALA A 54 -1.67 -1.35 24.59
CA ALA A 54 -1.33 -0.41 23.53
C ALA A 54 -0.32 0.62 24.07
N MET A 55 0.64 1.01 23.25
CA MET A 55 1.62 2.04 23.56
C MET A 55 1.63 3.06 22.42
N HIS A 56 1.51 4.34 22.77
CA HIS A 56 1.68 5.44 21.84
C HIS A 56 2.87 6.29 22.27
N ILE A 57 3.75 6.66 21.35
CA ILE A 57 4.91 7.52 21.62
C ILE A 57 4.60 8.89 21.04
N ASP A 58 4.77 9.93 21.86
CA ASP A 58 4.51 11.31 21.43
C ASP A 58 5.43 11.70 20.25
N GLU A 59 4.92 12.49 19.30
CA GLU A 59 5.66 12.96 18.12
C GLU A 59 6.79 13.94 18.50
N ASP A 60 6.71 14.55 19.68
CA ASP A 60 7.82 15.26 20.29
C ASP A 60 8.97 14.32 20.69
N THR A 61 8.80 13.01 20.71
CA THR A 61 9.93 12.11 20.98
C THR A 61 10.77 11.97 19.70
N PRO A 62 12.09 12.26 19.71
CA PRO A 62 12.96 11.94 18.60
C PRO A 62 13.23 10.43 18.59
N LEU A 63 12.26 9.70 18.04
CA LEU A 63 12.06 8.27 18.25
C LEU A 63 12.99 7.41 17.40
N PHE A 64 13.70 6.52 18.08
CA PHE A 64 14.47 5.42 17.52
C PHE A 64 13.87 4.10 18.00
N VAL A 65 13.74 3.16 17.08
CA VAL A 65 13.23 1.82 17.35
C VAL A 65 14.24 0.80 16.85
N GLY A 66 14.67 -0.08 17.75
CA GLY A 66 15.62 -1.14 17.47
C GLY A 66 15.09 -2.54 17.78
N LYS A 67 16.01 -3.51 17.77
CA LYS A 67 15.73 -4.94 18.00
C LYS A 67 14.86 -5.17 19.24
N GLN A 68 13.94 -6.12 19.14
CA GLN A 68 13.00 -6.48 20.22
C GLN A 68 12.11 -5.31 20.67
N LEU A 69 11.83 -4.36 19.76
CA LEU A 69 11.08 -3.14 20.06
C LEU A 69 11.76 -2.29 21.14
N CYS A 70 13.08 -2.15 21.05
CA CYS A 70 13.83 -1.22 21.90
C CYS A 70 13.51 0.21 21.48
N ILE A 71 12.72 0.92 22.30
CA ILE A 71 12.28 2.29 22.05
C ILE A 71 13.20 3.25 22.80
N SER A 72 13.73 4.25 22.11
CA SER A 72 14.57 5.28 22.71
C SER A 72 14.37 6.66 22.06
N ALA A 73 14.63 7.71 22.84
CA ALA A 73 14.76 9.07 22.33
C ALA A 73 16.24 9.35 22.07
N LYS A 74 16.60 9.89 20.90
CA LYS A 74 18.00 10.23 20.57
C LYS A 74 18.14 11.56 19.83
N ASN A 75 19.20 12.30 20.13
CA ASN A 75 19.62 13.47 19.36
C ASN A 75 20.48 13.05 18.17
N GLU A 76 19.87 12.33 17.24
CA GLU A 76 20.52 11.81 16.04
C GLU A 76 19.64 12.09 14.81
N TYR A 77 20.27 12.21 13.63
CA TYR A 77 19.57 12.42 12.36
C TYR A 77 18.49 11.35 12.14
N PRO A 78 17.31 11.72 11.58
CA PRO A 78 16.89 13.00 11.02
C PRO A 78 16.23 13.95 12.03
N TYR A 79 16.24 13.61 13.32
CA TYR A 79 15.68 14.48 14.33
C TYR A 79 16.63 15.65 14.62
N LYS A 80 16.04 16.84 14.79
CA LYS A 80 16.79 18.01 15.22
C LYS A 80 17.34 17.80 16.63
N PHE A 81 18.50 18.40 16.89
CA PHE A 81 19.07 18.42 18.23
C PHE A 81 18.14 19.13 19.21
N ARG A 82 17.96 18.52 20.40
CA ARG A 82 17.17 19.06 21.50
C ARG A 82 18.03 19.16 22.75
N GLU A 83 17.99 20.30 23.45
CA GLU A 83 18.73 20.47 24.70
C GLU A 83 18.23 19.50 25.79
N ASN A 84 16.91 19.30 25.86
CA ASN A 84 16.27 18.33 26.74
C ASN A 84 15.72 17.17 25.91
N LEU A 85 16.25 15.98 26.16
CA LEU A 85 15.86 14.75 25.48
C LEU A 85 14.89 13.97 26.36
N GLU A 86 13.64 13.87 25.92
CA GLU A 86 12.57 13.20 26.66
C GLU A 86 11.98 12.07 25.81
N LEU A 87 11.65 10.95 26.45
CA LEU A 87 10.84 9.88 25.90
C LEU A 87 9.44 9.99 26.50
N LYS A 88 8.50 10.57 25.74
CA LYS A 88 7.11 10.77 26.15
C LYS A 88 6.24 9.70 25.51
N TYR A 89 5.46 8.99 26.31
CA TYR A 89 4.63 7.90 25.82
C TYR A 89 3.42 7.66 26.72
N ASP A 90 2.36 7.14 26.13
CA ASP A 90 1.16 6.64 26.78
C ASP A 90 1.15 5.11 26.75
N VAL A 91 0.74 4.48 27.85
CA VAL A 91 0.46 3.05 27.92
C VAL A 91 -0.99 2.87 28.33
N CYS A 92 -1.74 2.17 27.48
CA CYS A 92 -3.13 1.82 27.73
C CYS A 92 -3.26 0.31 27.87
N VAL A 93 -4.08 -0.14 28.82
CA VAL A 93 -4.31 -1.56 29.10
C VAL A 93 -5.79 -1.84 28.98
N GLY A 94 -6.15 -2.85 28.20
CA GLY A 94 -7.51 -3.34 28.02
C GLY A 94 -7.60 -4.84 28.22
N ASN A 95 -8.81 -5.37 28.13
CA ASN A 95 -9.08 -6.79 28.37
C ASN A 95 -8.37 -7.71 27.37
N ASN A 96 -8.27 -7.30 26.10
CA ASN A 96 -7.56 -8.01 25.05
C ASN A 96 -7.10 -7.04 23.94
N ILE A 97 -6.31 -7.57 23.00
CA ILE A 97 -5.68 -6.77 21.93
C ILE A 97 -6.69 -6.02 21.06
N ARG A 98 -7.84 -6.64 20.71
CA ARG A 98 -8.89 -5.96 19.94
C ARG A 98 -9.52 -4.82 20.74
N HIS A 99 -9.91 -5.11 21.98
CA HIS A 99 -10.57 -4.13 22.83
C HIS A 99 -9.69 -2.91 23.12
N VAL A 100 -8.42 -3.13 23.48
CA VAL A 100 -7.48 -2.02 23.71
C VAL A 100 -7.33 -1.19 22.44
N HIS A 101 -7.09 -1.83 21.29
CA HIS A 101 -6.93 -1.13 20.02
C HIS A 101 -8.14 -0.28 19.63
N GLN A 102 -9.35 -0.86 19.65
CA GLN A 102 -10.59 -0.13 19.32
C GLN A 102 -10.87 1.03 20.29
N SER A 103 -10.38 0.95 21.52
CA SER A 103 -10.62 1.98 22.53
C SER A 103 -9.56 3.09 22.50
N THR A 104 -8.32 2.79 22.11
CA THR A 104 -7.18 3.70 22.24
C THR A 104 -6.70 4.27 20.92
N PHE A 105 -6.79 3.52 19.81
CA PHE A 105 -6.35 4.04 18.51
C PHE A 105 -7.09 5.34 18.11
N PRO A 106 -8.43 5.46 18.30
CA PRO A 106 -9.16 6.68 17.98
C PRO A 106 -8.84 7.90 18.85
N THR A 107 -8.10 7.73 19.97
CA THR A 107 -7.66 8.87 20.79
C THR A 107 -6.40 9.53 20.22
N PHE A 108 -5.68 8.84 19.33
CA PHE A 108 -4.43 9.32 18.74
C PHE A 108 -4.56 9.62 17.24
N TYR A 109 -5.41 8.85 16.53
CA TYR A 109 -5.55 8.91 15.07
C TYR A 109 -7.00 9.06 14.64
N GLU A 110 -7.20 9.76 13.55
CA GLU A 110 -8.52 9.91 12.93
C GLU A 110 -8.85 8.71 12.05
N LYS A 111 -10.08 8.23 12.13
CA LYS A 111 -10.63 7.26 11.17
C LYS A 111 -11.18 8.00 9.94
N PRO A 112 -11.23 7.35 8.76
CA PRO A 112 -11.84 7.96 7.60
C PRO A 112 -13.33 8.22 7.83
N THR A 113 -13.82 9.36 7.34
CA THR A 113 -15.24 9.75 7.45
C THR A 113 -16.07 9.34 6.24
N ARG A 114 -15.42 8.92 5.15
CA ARG A 114 -16.03 8.42 3.92
C ARG A 114 -15.08 7.44 3.23
N SER A 115 -15.59 6.70 2.27
CA SER A 115 -14.79 5.85 1.39
C SER A 115 -14.03 6.68 0.35
N PRO A 116 -12.87 6.22 -0.15
CA PRO A 116 -12.40 6.58 -1.49
C PRO A 116 -13.45 6.14 -2.53
N ASP A 117 -13.23 6.50 -3.79
CA ASP A 117 -14.11 6.06 -4.88
C ASP A 117 -14.29 4.54 -4.82
N GLN A 118 -15.55 4.07 -4.74
CA GLN A 118 -15.85 2.66 -4.56
C GLN A 118 -15.42 1.83 -5.76
N ASP A 119 -15.36 2.42 -6.95
CA ASP A 119 -14.87 1.71 -8.12
C ASP A 119 -13.41 1.32 -7.97
N MET A 120 -12.57 2.17 -7.37
CA MET A 120 -11.16 1.84 -7.08
C MET A 120 -11.06 0.65 -6.13
N ILE A 121 -12.07 0.44 -5.29
CA ILE A 121 -12.12 -0.73 -4.40
C ILE A 121 -12.59 -1.95 -5.17
N LEU A 122 -13.66 -1.84 -5.95
CA LEU A 122 -14.35 -3.00 -6.50
C LEU A 122 -13.75 -3.52 -7.81
N LYS A 123 -13.17 -2.63 -8.62
CA LYS A 123 -12.75 -2.91 -9.99
C LYS A 123 -11.23 -2.96 -10.12
N PRO A 124 -10.69 -3.80 -11.02
CA PRO A 124 -9.25 -3.91 -11.19
C PRO A 124 -8.65 -2.66 -11.85
N PHE A 125 -7.35 -2.47 -11.63
CA PHE A 125 -6.50 -1.52 -12.36
C PHE A 125 -5.65 -2.27 -13.36
N TRP A 126 -5.49 -1.71 -14.56
CA TRP A 126 -4.59 -2.20 -15.61
C TRP A 126 -3.55 -1.12 -15.88
N SER A 127 -2.33 -1.36 -15.42
CA SER A 127 -1.19 -0.44 -15.49
C SER A 127 -0.23 -0.81 -16.61
N THR A 128 0.39 0.21 -17.23
CA THR A 128 1.37 0.03 -18.30
C THR A 128 2.80 -0.24 -17.80
N TRP A 129 3.07 -0.18 -16.49
CA TRP A 129 4.44 -0.15 -15.95
C TRP A 129 5.31 -1.36 -16.33
N ASN A 130 5.00 -2.57 -15.86
CA ASN A 130 5.88 -3.74 -16.06
C ASN A 130 5.97 -4.17 -17.53
N GLU A 131 4.92 -3.95 -18.33
CA GLU A 131 4.91 -4.33 -19.74
C GLU A 131 5.65 -3.35 -20.64
N PHE A 132 5.56 -2.05 -20.36
CA PHE A 132 6.03 -1.01 -21.29
C PHE A 132 7.05 -0.05 -20.67
N ASN A 133 7.08 0.08 -19.34
CA ASN A 133 7.88 1.05 -18.58
C ASN A 133 7.77 2.45 -19.21
N ALA A 134 8.85 3.24 -19.19
CA ALA A 134 8.93 4.54 -19.84
C ALA A 134 8.76 4.54 -21.37
N ASN A 135 8.60 3.39 -22.05
CA ASN A 135 8.39 3.31 -23.50
C ASN A 135 6.91 3.39 -23.91
N VAL A 136 5.98 3.53 -22.97
CA VAL A 136 4.54 3.67 -23.23
C VAL A 136 4.22 4.81 -24.19
N ASN A 137 3.28 4.62 -25.13
CA ASN A 137 2.82 5.66 -26.05
C ASN A 137 1.32 5.47 -26.35
N GLN A 138 0.72 6.44 -27.03
CA GLN A 138 -0.73 6.45 -27.28
C GLN A 138 -1.25 5.20 -27.99
N SER A 139 -0.51 4.69 -28.98
CA SER A 139 -0.91 3.48 -29.71
C SER A 139 -0.84 2.22 -28.83
N ILE A 140 0.19 2.12 -27.99
CA ILE A 140 0.35 1.03 -27.02
C ILE A 140 -0.82 1.02 -26.03
N VAL A 141 -1.16 2.19 -25.47
CA VAL A 141 -2.26 2.34 -24.50
C VAL A 141 -3.58 1.85 -25.09
N ILE A 142 -3.95 2.35 -26.28
CA ILE A 142 -5.22 1.99 -26.93
C ILE A 142 -5.25 0.50 -27.30
N GLN A 143 -4.15 -0.05 -27.84
CA GLN A 143 -4.09 -1.47 -28.20
C GLN A 143 -4.17 -2.38 -26.97
N HIS A 144 -3.52 -2.00 -25.86
CA HIS A 144 -3.60 -2.76 -24.63
C HIS A 144 -5.01 -2.74 -24.04
N ALA A 145 -5.68 -1.58 -24.02
CA ALA A 145 -7.08 -1.45 -23.60
C ALA A 145 -8.02 -2.34 -24.41
N ARG A 146 -7.90 -2.32 -25.74
CA ARG A 146 -8.70 -3.19 -26.62
C ARG A 146 -8.41 -4.68 -26.38
N ARG A 147 -7.14 -5.04 -26.17
CA ARG A 147 -6.76 -6.43 -25.90
C ARG A 147 -7.34 -6.96 -24.60
N ILE A 148 -7.41 -6.16 -23.54
CA ILE A 148 -8.08 -6.53 -22.28
C ILE A 148 -9.52 -7.00 -22.57
N LEU A 149 -10.23 -6.29 -23.46
CA LEU A 149 -11.61 -6.63 -23.84
C LEU A 149 -11.67 -7.87 -24.75
N GLU A 150 -10.76 -7.99 -25.71
CA GLU A 150 -10.66 -9.17 -26.59
C GLU A 150 -10.42 -10.45 -25.81
N GLU A 151 -9.63 -10.37 -24.73
CA GLU A 151 -9.35 -11.46 -23.80
C GLU A 151 -10.53 -11.76 -22.87
N GLY A 152 -11.61 -10.97 -22.93
CA GLY A 152 -12.87 -11.20 -22.21
C GLY A 152 -12.88 -10.69 -20.78
N PHE A 153 -12.05 -9.70 -20.44
CA PHE A 153 -12.12 -9.00 -19.16
C PHE A 153 -13.12 -7.83 -19.20
N SER A 154 -13.60 -7.42 -18.03
CA SER A 154 -14.66 -6.40 -17.90
C SER A 154 -14.21 -5.04 -18.45
N THR A 155 -15.11 -4.39 -19.19
CA THR A 155 -14.95 -3.00 -19.66
C THR A 155 -14.94 -2.00 -18.52
N ASN A 156 -15.50 -2.33 -17.36
CA ASN A 156 -15.66 -1.42 -16.24
C ASN A 156 -14.47 -1.53 -15.28
N SER A 157 -13.34 -0.94 -15.64
CA SER A 157 -12.09 -1.02 -14.87
C SER A 157 -11.25 0.26 -15.00
N HIS A 158 -10.14 0.36 -14.27
CA HIS A 158 -9.22 1.49 -14.36
C HIS A 158 -8.08 1.16 -15.32
N PHE A 159 -7.69 2.13 -16.13
CA PHE A 159 -6.52 2.05 -16.99
C PHE A 159 -5.50 3.10 -16.53
N GLU A 160 -4.37 2.63 -16.02
CA GLU A 160 -3.29 3.45 -15.51
C GLU A 160 -2.19 3.59 -16.58
N ILE A 161 -1.92 4.83 -16.99
CA ILE A 161 -0.76 5.16 -17.82
C ILE A 161 0.36 5.58 -16.85
N ASP A 162 1.31 4.67 -16.68
CA ASP A 162 2.45 4.84 -15.80
C ASP A 162 3.57 5.67 -16.48
N ASP A 163 4.76 5.70 -15.87
CA ASP A 163 5.96 6.44 -16.23
C ASP A 163 6.22 6.67 -17.73
N GLY A 164 6.77 7.84 -18.05
CA GLY A 164 7.24 8.23 -19.38
C GLY A 164 6.18 8.90 -20.25
N TRP A 165 5.01 9.24 -19.72
CA TRP A 165 3.99 10.00 -20.46
C TRP A 165 4.33 11.50 -20.58
N GLU A 166 5.11 12.05 -19.66
CA GLU A 166 5.49 13.47 -19.64
C GLU A 166 6.54 13.80 -20.72
N GLU A 167 6.50 15.03 -21.24
CA GLU A 167 7.58 15.58 -22.09
C GLU A 167 8.91 15.65 -21.33
N CYS A 168 8.83 16.06 -20.06
CA CYS A 168 9.92 16.17 -19.12
C CYS A 168 9.36 16.00 -17.70
N TYR A 169 10.05 15.26 -16.83
CA TYR A 169 9.53 14.91 -15.50
C TYR A 169 9.18 16.14 -14.65
N GLY A 170 7.93 16.17 -14.18
CA GLY A 170 7.35 17.28 -13.41
C GLY A 170 6.68 18.36 -14.25
N GLN A 171 6.81 18.30 -15.58
CA GLN A 171 6.13 19.23 -16.48
C GLN A 171 4.63 19.00 -16.53
N ASN A 172 4.18 17.78 -16.19
CA ASN A 172 2.79 17.36 -16.19
C ASN A 172 2.06 17.66 -17.52
N THR A 173 2.81 17.60 -18.62
CA THR A 173 2.28 17.73 -19.98
C THR A 173 2.69 16.51 -20.78
N PHE A 174 1.72 15.90 -21.48
CA PHE A 174 1.98 14.76 -22.36
C PHE A 174 3.09 15.07 -23.36
N ASN A 175 4.00 14.11 -23.52
CA ASN A 175 5.01 14.14 -24.57
C ASN A 175 4.31 14.10 -25.92
N SER A 176 4.39 15.18 -26.68
CA SER A 176 3.61 15.34 -27.93
C SER A 176 4.02 14.38 -29.05
N VAL A 177 5.23 13.79 -28.96
CA VAL A 177 5.71 12.78 -29.91
C VAL A 177 5.15 11.40 -29.56
N LYS A 178 5.12 11.05 -28.28
CA LYS A 178 4.61 9.76 -27.79
C LYS A 178 3.08 9.73 -27.74
N PHE A 179 2.45 10.88 -27.47
CA PHE A 179 1.02 11.08 -27.31
C PHE A 179 0.57 12.27 -28.18
N PRO A 180 0.40 12.08 -29.50
CA PRO A 180 0.03 13.16 -30.41
C PRO A 180 -1.40 13.67 -30.24
N ASP A 181 -2.30 12.87 -29.65
CA ASP A 181 -3.69 13.24 -29.33
C ASP A 181 -4.15 12.58 -28.02
N PRO A 182 -3.65 13.06 -26.86
CA PRO A 182 -3.98 12.47 -25.56
C PRO A 182 -5.46 12.64 -25.20
N ALA A 183 -6.11 13.71 -25.66
CA ALA A 183 -7.54 13.94 -25.44
C ALA A 183 -8.39 12.89 -26.17
N GLY A 184 -8.10 12.65 -27.46
CA GLY A 184 -8.76 11.58 -28.23
C GLY A 184 -8.50 10.20 -27.66
N MET A 185 -7.28 9.93 -27.17
CA MET A 185 -6.94 8.68 -26.48
C MET A 185 -7.79 8.47 -25.21
N VAL A 186 -7.87 9.47 -24.33
CA VAL A 186 -8.68 9.39 -23.10
C VAL A 186 -10.16 9.23 -23.43
N GLN A 187 -10.66 9.95 -24.43
CA GLN A 187 -12.03 9.77 -24.91
C GLN A 187 -12.29 8.33 -25.36
N GLU A 188 -11.39 7.76 -26.16
CA GLU A 188 -11.52 6.37 -26.62
C GLU A 188 -11.49 5.37 -25.45
N LEU A 189 -10.58 5.54 -24.49
CA LEU A 189 -10.53 4.70 -23.29
C LEU A 189 -11.84 4.76 -22.49
N ASN A 190 -12.41 5.97 -22.32
CA ASN A 190 -13.69 6.17 -21.66
C ASN A 190 -14.85 5.50 -22.42
N GLU A 191 -14.85 5.57 -23.75
CA GLU A 191 -15.84 4.89 -24.61
C GLU A 191 -15.73 3.36 -24.53
N LEU A 192 -14.53 2.84 -24.30
CA LEU A 192 -14.26 1.42 -24.02
C LEU A 192 -14.63 1.01 -22.58
N GLY A 193 -15.02 1.96 -21.73
CA GLY A 193 -15.47 1.75 -20.35
C GLY A 193 -14.40 1.95 -19.27
N PHE A 194 -13.17 2.30 -19.66
CA PHE A 194 -12.08 2.49 -18.71
C PHE A 194 -12.09 3.90 -18.10
N ARG A 195 -11.76 3.99 -16.82
CA ARG A 195 -11.39 5.26 -16.18
C ARG A 195 -9.87 5.43 -16.23
N VAL A 196 -9.39 6.58 -16.67
CA VAL A 196 -7.95 6.80 -16.87
C VAL A 196 -7.29 7.34 -15.60
N THR A 197 -6.18 6.73 -15.19
CA THR A 197 -5.30 7.18 -14.10
C THR A 197 -3.94 7.52 -14.68
N LEU A 198 -3.32 8.61 -14.22
CA LEU A 198 -1.94 8.93 -14.56
C LEU A 198 -1.03 8.79 -13.34
N TRP A 199 0.12 8.17 -13.55
CA TRP A 199 1.22 8.25 -12.59
C TRP A 199 1.76 9.67 -12.54
N THR A 200 2.00 10.19 -11.34
CA THR A 200 2.58 11.52 -11.13
C THR A 200 3.49 11.48 -9.90
N HIS A 201 4.27 12.54 -9.74
CA HIS A 201 5.23 12.66 -8.65
C HIS A 201 5.50 14.13 -8.35
N ILE A 202 6.12 14.37 -7.21
CA ILE A 202 6.43 15.71 -6.71
C ILE A 202 7.79 16.25 -7.16
N PHE A 203 8.26 15.87 -8.34
CA PHE A 203 9.63 16.22 -8.75
C PHE A 203 9.59 16.92 -10.12
N ILE A 204 10.42 17.93 -10.31
CA ILE A 204 10.62 18.74 -11.52
C ILE A 204 12.10 18.61 -11.83
N ASN A 205 12.44 17.83 -12.85
CA ASN A 205 13.84 17.59 -13.17
C ASN A 205 14.56 18.88 -13.57
N TYR A 206 15.84 19.01 -13.16
CA TYR A 206 16.69 20.14 -13.52
C TYR A 206 16.86 20.32 -15.03
N GLU A 207 16.76 19.23 -15.80
CA GLU A 207 16.80 19.28 -17.26
C GLU A 207 15.58 19.95 -17.88
N CYS A 208 14.44 20.02 -17.17
CA CYS A 208 13.26 20.80 -17.52
C CYS A 208 13.49 22.29 -17.22
N LYS A 209 14.53 22.89 -17.82
CA LYS A 209 15.10 24.18 -17.41
C LYS A 209 14.08 25.30 -17.28
N GLU A 210 13.12 25.42 -18.19
CA GLU A 210 12.12 26.49 -18.15
C GLU A 210 11.26 26.38 -16.90
N LEU A 211 10.66 25.20 -16.66
CA LEU A 211 9.84 24.95 -15.49
C LEU A 211 10.65 25.01 -14.19
N PHE A 212 11.85 24.42 -14.19
CA PHE A 212 12.74 24.46 -13.03
C PHE A 212 13.10 25.92 -12.68
N ASN A 213 13.45 26.75 -13.67
CA ASN A 213 13.76 28.16 -13.47
C ASN A 213 12.54 28.97 -13.04
N GLU A 214 11.35 28.67 -13.57
CA GLU A 214 10.11 29.29 -13.13
C GLU A 214 9.84 28.96 -11.66
N ALA A 215 9.84 27.68 -11.30
CA ALA A 215 9.65 27.21 -9.93
C ALA A 215 10.70 27.79 -8.98
N PHE A 216 11.96 27.87 -9.42
CA PHE A 216 13.04 28.51 -8.69
C PHE A 216 12.77 30.01 -8.48
N SER A 217 12.42 30.75 -9.54
CA SER A 217 12.19 32.20 -9.50
C SER A 217 10.98 32.60 -8.66
N LYS A 218 9.93 31.77 -8.66
CA LYS A 218 8.72 31.97 -7.87
C LYS A 218 8.83 31.43 -6.44
N GLY A 219 9.95 30.79 -6.10
CA GLY A 219 10.20 30.24 -4.77
C GLY A 219 9.33 29.02 -4.43
N TYR A 220 8.90 28.26 -5.44
CA TYR A 220 8.11 27.04 -5.28
C TYR A 220 8.94 25.81 -4.94
N LEU A 221 10.25 25.84 -5.20
CA LEU A 221 11.16 24.78 -4.78
C LEU A 221 11.41 24.87 -3.26
N LEU A 222 11.57 23.71 -2.61
CA LEU A 222 12.02 23.63 -1.21
C LEU A 222 13.32 24.43 -1.03
N LYS A 223 13.53 25.04 0.13
CA LYS A 223 14.73 25.84 0.44
C LYS A 223 15.54 25.22 1.57
N ASP A 224 16.85 25.46 1.57
CA ASP A 224 17.74 25.18 2.70
C ASP A 224 17.60 26.25 3.80
N LYS A 225 18.24 26.03 4.96
CA LYS A 225 18.22 26.98 6.09
C LYS A 225 18.80 28.37 5.78
N LYS A 226 19.55 28.52 4.69
CA LYS A 226 20.10 29.80 4.23
C LYS A 226 19.17 30.49 3.22
N GLY A 227 17.98 29.92 2.97
CA GLY A 227 17.00 30.43 2.03
C GLY A 227 17.34 30.14 0.56
N LYS A 228 18.33 29.29 0.28
CA LYS A 228 18.69 28.89 -1.09
C LYS A 228 17.87 27.68 -1.48
N SER A 229 17.33 27.64 -2.71
CA SER A 229 16.57 26.48 -3.18
C SER A 229 17.40 25.19 -3.06
N ALA A 230 16.83 24.21 -2.37
CA ALA A 230 17.40 22.91 -2.12
C ALA A 230 17.21 22.01 -3.34
N PHE A 231 18.25 21.27 -3.70
CA PHE A 231 18.21 20.24 -4.73
C PHE A 231 18.07 18.88 -4.02
N THR A 232 17.18 18.02 -4.48
CA THR A 232 17.12 16.61 -4.08
C THR A 232 17.34 15.71 -5.29
N THR A 233 17.73 14.46 -5.05
CA THR A 233 17.97 13.45 -6.09
C THR A 233 16.96 12.31 -5.91
N TRP A 234 16.21 11.98 -6.96
CA TRP A 234 15.28 10.86 -7.04
C TRP A 234 15.69 9.89 -8.14
N TRP A 235 14.91 8.83 -8.39
CA TRP A 235 15.29 7.75 -9.31
C TRP A 235 15.48 8.20 -10.77
N HIS A 236 14.97 9.38 -11.15
CA HIS A 236 15.21 10.02 -12.46
C HIS A 236 16.08 11.29 -12.41
N GLY A 237 16.87 11.55 -11.36
CA GLY A 237 17.85 12.67 -11.33
C GLY A 237 17.57 13.74 -10.28
N ASP A 238 17.94 15.00 -10.52
CA ASP A 238 17.80 16.11 -9.55
C ASP A 238 16.52 16.92 -9.76
N ALA A 239 15.74 17.26 -8.71
CA ALA A 239 14.38 17.81 -8.91
C ALA A 239 13.67 18.67 -7.80
N GLY A 240 12.46 19.25 -8.03
CA GLY A 240 11.52 19.88 -7.03
C GLY A 240 9.97 19.87 -7.33
N VAL A 241 9.03 20.38 -6.50
CA VAL A 241 7.60 19.88 -6.41
C VAL A 241 6.44 20.78 -6.96
N VAL A 242 5.46 20.29 -7.77
CA VAL A 242 4.17 20.98 -8.19
C VAL A 242 2.97 20.01 -8.60
N ASN A 243 1.70 20.48 -8.70
CA ASN A 243 0.35 19.80 -8.85
C ASN A 243 -0.49 20.32 -10.07
N TYR A 244 -1.28 19.52 -10.88
CA TYR A 244 -2.61 19.86 -11.57
C TYR A 244 -3.31 18.71 -12.40
N GLY A 245 -4.67 18.71 -12.54
CA GLY A 245 -5.43 18.51 -13.81
C GLY A 245 -6.04 17.17 -14.33
N ILE A 246 -6.13 16.08 -13.57
CA ILE A 246 -6.45 14.70 -14.06
C ILE A 246 -7.61 14.06 -13.26
N ASP A 247 -8.30 13.04 -13.81
CA ASP A 247 -9.42 12.34 -13.16
C ASP A 247 -9.01 11.57 -11.89
N ALA A 248 -7.84 10.94 -11.92
CA ALA A 248 -7.26 10.15 -10.84
C ALA A 248 -5.73 10.21 -10.88
N PHE A 249 -5.08 10.15 -9.71
CA PHE A 249 -3.62 10.27 -9.60
C PHE A 249 -3.02 9.14 -8.76
N LYS A 250 -1.93 8.58 -9.28
CA LYS A 250 -0.99 7.75 -8.50
C LYS A 250 0.21 8.60 -8.13
N PHE A 251 0.24 9.04 -6.88
CA PHE A 251 1.25 9.93 -6.31
C PHE A 251 2.39 9.12 -5.69
N ASP A 252 3.51 9.05 -6.42
CA ASP A 252 4.71 8.38 -5.95
C ASP A 252 5.58 9.30 -5.06
N ALA A 253 6.50 8.69 -4.32
CA ALA A 253 7.36 9.32 -3.32
C ALA A 253 6.62 10.01 -2.15
N GLY A 254 7.27 10.99 -1.50
CA GLY A 254 6.76 11.71 -0.33
C GLY A 254 7.33 11.23 1.01
N GLU A 255 8.24 10.26 0.98
CA GLU A 255 8.91 9.75 2.17
C GLU A 255 9.95 10.75 2.72
N THR A 256 10.13 10.73 4.03
CA THR A 256 11.04 11.66 4.73
C THR A 256 12.52 11.40 4.38
N ASP A 257 12.88 10.16 4.09
CA ASP A 257 14.26 9.77 3.73
C ASP A 257 14.74 10.36 2.37
N ARG A 258 13.84 10.94 1.57
CA ARG A 258 14.15 11.63 0.31
C ARG A 258 14.48 13.12 0.50
N LEU A 259 14.38 13.64 1.72
CA LEU A 259 14.63 15.04 2.01
C LEU A 259 16.12 15.30 2.28
N PRO A 260 16.66 16.45 1.87
CA PRO A 260 18.03 16.81 2.17
C PRO A 260 18.21 17.11 3.66
N TRP A 261 19.47 17.04 4.13
CA TRP A 261 19.88 17.15 5.54
C TRP A 261 19.35 18.39 6.28
N GLU A 262 19.02 19.47 5.56
CA GLU A 262 18.46 20.70 6.11
C GLU A 262 17.49 21.35 5.12
N PHE A 263 16.18 21.19 5.34
CA PHE A 263 15.15 21.80 4.49
C PHE A 263 14.15 22.63 5.32
N VAL A 264 13.51 23.56 4.63
CA VAL A 264 12.40 24.37 5.12
C VAL A 264 11.29 24.33 4.06
N LEU A 265 10.06 23.99 4.47
CA LEU A 265 8.91 23.90 3.55
C LEU A 265 8.53 25.28 2.98
N THR A 266 8.38 26.26 3.86
CA THR A 266 8.12 27.68 3.56
C THR A 266 8.90 28.56 4.54
N GLU A 267 9.24 29.78 4.15
CA GLU A 267 10.03 30.68 5.00
C GLU A 267 9.30 30.93 6.34
N GLY A 268 9.90 30.47 7.46
CA GLY A 268 9.30 30.52 8.80
C GLY A 268 8.55 29.26 9.25
N SER A 269 8.36 28.25 8.40
CA SER A 269 7.80 26.95 8.77
C SER A 269 8.92 25.92 9.02
N GLU A 270 9.31 25.76 10.28
CA GLU A 270 10.21 24.68 10.68
C GLU A 270 9.40 23.43 11.04
N LEU A 271 9.73 22.29 10.42
CA LEU A 271 9.22 21.00 10.89
C LEU A 271 9.95 20.60 12.17
N SER A 272 9.20 20.28 13.22
CA SER A 272 9.71 19.75 14.50
C SER A 272 9.79 18.22 14.47
N TYR A 273 8.89 17.57 13.73
CA TYR A 273 8.84 16.13 13.54
C TYR A 273 9.07 15.80 12.06
N PRO A 274 10.04 14.94 11.69
CA PRO A 274 10.39 14.71 10.29
C PRO A 274 9.23 14.25 9.40
N ASN A 275 8.36 13.36 9.91
CA ASN A 275 7.22 12.85 9.15
C ASN A 275 6.11 13.89 8.94
N ASP A 276 6.19 15.10 9.52
CA ASP A 276 5.29 16.21 9.20
C ASP A 276 5.38 16.58 7.71
N PHE A 277 6.52 16.34 7.05
CA PHE A 277 6.64 16.49 5.60
C PHE A 277 5.70 15.54 4.87
N THR A 278 5.79 14.24 5.19
CA THR A 278 4.92 13.20 4.63
C THR A 278 3.45 13.54 4.87
N ARG A 279 3.09 13.97 6.08
CA ARG A 279 1.72 14.41 6.40
C ARG A 279 1.27 15.56 5.51
N ALA A 280 2.06 16.64 5.45
CA ALA A 280 1.72 17.80 4.65
C ALA A 280 1.61 17.48 3.16
N TYR A 281 2.46 16.58 2.65
CA TYR A 281 2.39 16.08 1.28
C TYR A 281 1.08 15.33 1.03
N VAL A 282 0.76 14.34 1.86
CA VAL A 282 -0.44 13.51 1.70
C VAL A 282 -1.72 14.35 1.85
N ASP A 283 -1.74 15.29 2.80
CA ASP A 283 -2.84 16.25 2.96
C ASP A 283 -3.03 17.08 1.69
N ALA A 284 -1.94 17.62 1.13
CA ALA A 284 -2.00 18.45 -0.07
C ALA A 284 -2.50 17.68 -1.30
N VAL A 285 -2.03 16.44 -1.51
CA VAL A 285 -2.51 15.64 -2.65
C VAL A 285 -3.93 15.14 -2.44
N SER A 286 -4.38 14.89 -1.21
CA SER A 286 -5.76 14.46 -0.96
C SER A 286 -6.83 15.46 -1.44
N LEU A 287 -6.45 16.74 -1.60
CA LEU A 287 -7.32 17.80 -2.11
C LEU A 287 -7.74 17.60 -3.57
N PHE A 288 -7.06 16.74 -4.32
CA PHE A 288 -7.42 16.44 -5.71
C PHE A 288 -8.64 15.49 -5.84
N GLY A 289 -9.12 14.91 -4.74
CA GLY A 289 -10.35 14.11 -4.72
C GLY A 289 -10.18 12.72 -4.09
N GLY A 290 -11.19 11.86 -4.27
CA GLY A 290 -11.19 10.48 -3.74
C GLY A 290 -10.55 9.45 -4.65
N LEU A 291 -9.99 9.87 -5.79
CA LEU A 291 -9.41 9.03 -6.84
C LEU A 291 -7.88 9.08 -6.78
N ILE A 292 -7.36 8.77 -5.60
CA ILE A 292 -5.97 9.01 -5.28
C ILE A 292 -5.37 7.77 -4.66
N GLU A 293 -4.20 7.42 -5.17
CA GLU A 293 -3.28 6.51 -4.53
C GLU A 293 -2.03 7.29 -4.12
N VAL A 294 -1.57 7.14 -2.88
CA VAL A 294 -0.29 7.65 -2.38
C VAL A 294 0.59 6.50 -1.93
N ARG A 295 1.92 6.64 -2.04
CA ARG A 295 2.85 5.58 -1.60
C ARG A 295 3.26 5.65 -0.12
N THR A 296 2.93 6.74 0.56
CA THR A 296 3.39 7.01 1.93
C THR A 296 2.27 7.53 2.82
N GLY A 297 2.42 7.39 4.13
CA GLY A 297 1.48 7.88 5.12
C GLY A 297 2.09 8.03 6.52
N SER A 298 1.76 9.15 7.17
CA SER A 298 1.90 9.35 8.61
C SER A 298 0.82 10.33 9.07
N ARG A 299 0.00 9.92 10.06
CA ARG A 299 -1.21 10.61 10.52
C ARG A 299 -2.20 10.98 9.40
N SER A 300 -2.30 10.15 8.39
CA SER A 300 -3.12 10.40 7.20
C SER A 300 -4.27 9.40 7.02
N GLN A 301 -4.55 8.56 8.02
CA GLN A 301 -5.61 7.54 8.01
C GLN A 301 -7.02 8.10 7.83
N GLY A 302 -7.24 9.33 8.29
CA GLY A 302 -8.53 10.02 8.16
C GLY A 302 -8.88 10.38 6.71
N LEU A 303 -7.90 10.31 5.81
CA LEU A 303 -8.09 10.69 4.41
C LEU A 303 -8.70 9.54 3.61
N PRO A 304 -9.75 9.82 2.81
CA PRO A 304 -10.46 8.82 2.03
C PRO A 304 -9.75 8.56 0.69
N ILE A 305 -8.51 8.09 0.76
CA ILE A 305 -7.62 7.81 -0.37
C ILE A 305 -6.95 6.44 -0.18
N PHE A 306 -6.41 5.87 -1.26
CA PHE A 306 -5.60 4.65 -1.17
C PHE A 306 -4.17 4.95 -0.72
N THR A 307 -3.62 4.09 0.14
CA THR A 307 -2.19 4.09 0.46
C THR A 307 -1.56 2.80 -0.06
N ARG A 308 -0.69 2.89 -1.05
CA ARG A 308 -0.02 1.75 -1.67
C ARG A 308 1.13 1.24 -0.83
N MET A 309 1.28 -0.08 -0.79
CA MET A 309 2.51 -0.71 -0.28
C MET A 309 3.70 -0.39 -1.18
N LEU A 310 4.89 -0.21 -0.62
CA LEU A 310 6.10 -0.07 -1.45
C LEU A 310 6.29 -1.28 -2.38
N ASP A 311 7.00 -1.03 -3.48
CA ASP A 311 7.28 -2.00 -4.53
C ASP A 311 7.79 -3.32 -3.95
N LYS A 312 7.06 -4.40 -4.24
CA LYS A 312 7.39 -5.77 -3.88
C LYS A 312 8.18 -6.44 -4.99
N GLY A 313 9.16 -7.24 -4.61
CA GLY A 313 9.94 -8.03 -5.53
C GLY A 313 9.15 -9.23 -6.05
N SER A 314 9.33 -9.58 -7.32
CA SER A 314 8.74 -10.73 -7.99
C SER A 314 9.30 -12.08 -7.49
N ARG A 315 9.10 -12.39 -6.20
CA ARG A 315 9.62 -13.56 -5.49
C ARG A 315 8.63 -14.06 -4.43
N TRP A 316 8.83 -15.27 -3.94
CA TRP A 316 7.95 -15.89 -2.93
C TRP A 316 8.20 -15.39 -1.49
N GLY A 317 9.45 -15.12 -1.12
CA GLY A 317 9.88 -14.99 0.29
C GLY A 317 9.30 -13.82 1.09
N TYR A 318 9.54 -13.83 2.41
CA TYR A 318 9.28 -12.68 3.30
C TYR A 318 10.19 -11.49 3.01
N ASP A 319 11.21 -11.66 2.16
CA ASP A 319 12.18 -10.65 1.74
C ASP A 319 11.59 -9.71 0.66
N ASN A 320 10.48 -9.06 1.04
CA ASN A 320 9.66 -8.20 0.20
C ASN A 320 9.02 -8.93 -1.00
N GLY A 321 8.71 -10.23 -0.85
CA GLY A 321 7.98 -11.05 -1.82
C GLY A 321 6.55 -11.37 -1.39
N LEU A 322 5.96 -12.41 -1.98
CA LEU A 322 4.57 -12.83 -1.77
C LEU A 322 4.26 -13.15 -0.29
N GLN A 323 5.13 -13.83 0.43
CA GLN A 323 4.93 -14.17 1.85
C GLN A 323 4.89 -12.92 2.75
N SER A 324 5.50 -11.80 2.33
CA SER A 324 5.42 -10.53 3.06
C SER A 324 4.10 -9.78 2.85
N LEU A 325 3.28 -10.16 1.87
CA LEU A 325 2.11 -9.41 1.42
C LEU A 325 1.01 -9.34 2.49
N ILE A 326 0.59 -10.48 3.03
CA ILE A 326 -0.43 -10.53 4.10
C ILE A 326 0.09 -9.85 5.38
N PRO A 327 1.31 -10.11 5.87
CA PRO A 327 1.88 -9.36 6.99
C PRO A 327 1.85 -7.83 6.78
N SER A 328 2.15 -7.37 5.56
CA SER A 328 2.10 -5.95 5.21
C SER A 328 0.65 -5.42 5.27
N LEU A 329 -0.30 -6.14 4.69
CA LEU A 329 -1.72 -5.79 4.73
C LEU A 329 -2.24 -5.66 6.16
N LEU A 330 -1.93 -6.63 7.01
CA LEU A 330 -2.35 -6.64 8.41
C LEU A 330 -1.75 -5.47 9.17
N GLN A 331 -0.47 -5.16 8.91
CA GLN A 331 0.23 -4.01 9.46
C GLN A 331 -0.45 -2.68 9.07
N PHE A 332 -0.74 -2.49 7.78
CA PHE A 332 -1.48 -1.31 7.29
C PHE A 332 -2.83 -1.17 8.00
N GLY A 333 -3.59 -2.27 8.08
CA GLY A 333 -4.92 -2.30 8.70
C GLY A 333 -4.91 -1.81 10.16
N ILE A 334 -4.03 -2.37 11.01
CA ILE A 334 -3.97 -1.96 12.43
C ILE A 334 -3.38 -0.57 12.66
N LEU A 335 -2.69 -0.02 11.67
CA LEU A 335 -2.23 1.38 11.65
C LEU A 335 -3.30 2.33 11.07
N GLY A 336 -4.52 1.85 10.81
CA GLY A 336 -5.66 2.61 10.32
C GLY A 336 -5.65 2.88 8.81
N TYR A 337 -4.62 2.44 8.08
CA TYR A 337 -4.52 2.53 6.62
C TYR A 337 -5.31 1.40 5.94
N SER A 338 -6.63 1.41 6.15
CA SER A 338 -7.52 0.33 5.73
C SER A 338 -7.71 0.26 4.20
N TYR A 339 -7.58 1.40 3.51
CA TYR A 339 -7.57 1.47 2.05
C TYR A 339 -6.16 1.19 1.51
N ALA A 340 -5.60 0.05 1.90
CA ALA A 340 -4.29 -0.38 1.44
C ALA A 340 -4.38 -0.85 -0.02
N LEU A 341 -3.57 -0.28 -0.91
CA LEU A 341 -3.37 -0.85 -2.25
C LEU A 341 -2.25 -1.88 -2.14
N PRO A 342 -2.55 -3.19 -2.19
CA PRO A 342 -1.52 -4.20 -2.26
C PRO A 342 -0.82 -4.05 -3.60
N ASP A 343 0.51 -3.99 -3.56
CA ASP A 343 1.33 -3.78 -4.74
C ASP A 343 1.00 -4.77 -5.89
N MET A 344 1.39 -4.40 -7.12
CA MET A 344 1.00 -5.04 -8.37
C MET A 344 1.06 -6.58 -8.35
N ILE A 345 0.11 -7.24 -9.01
CA ILE A 345 0.07 -8.71 -9.14
C ILE A 345 1.38 -9.21 -9.75
N GLY A 346 2.12 -10.01 -8.97
CA GLY A 346 3.40 -10.59 -9.38
C GLY A 346 4.63 -9.75 -9.03
N GLY A 347 4.49 -8.58 -8.41
CA GLY A 347 5.57 -7.67 -8.03
C GLY A 347 6.10 -6.78 -9.17
N ASN A 348 7.09 -5.94 -8.86
CA ASN A 348 7.58 -4.84 -9.71
C ASN A 348 8.93 -5.08 -10.43
N ASN A 349 9.66 -6.16 -10.15
CA ASN A 349 11.06 -6.25 -10.58
C ASN A 349 11.26 -6.88 -11.97
N TYR A 350 10.53 -7.94 -12.26
CA TYR A 350 10.65 -8.72 -13.50
C TYR A 350 9.44 -9.61 -13.65
N LYS A 351 9.24 -10.15 -14.85
CA LYS A 351 8.17 -11.11 -15.09
C LYS A 351 8.34 -12.37 -14.21
N PRO A 352 7.45 -12.64 -13.23
CA PRO A 352 7.55 -13.81 -12.36
C PRO A 352 7.16 -15.08 -13.10
N SER A 353 7.37 -16.25 -12.47
CA SER A 353 6.77 -17.50 -12.96
C SER A 353 5.24 -17.41 -13.00
N ALA A 354 4.62 -18.16 -13.90
CA ALA A 354 3.16 -18.22 -14.02
C ALA A 354 2.49 -18.62 -12.69
N GLU A 355 3.10 -19.56 -11.95
CA GLU A 355 2.64 -19.98 -10.63
C GLU A 355 2.69 -18.85 -9.61
N LEU A 356 3.82 -18.14 -9.51
CA LEU A 356 3.95 -17.03 -8.57
C LEU A 356 2.94 -15.93 -8.89
N TRP A 357 2.76 -15.59 -10.17
CA TRP A 357 1.81 -14.58 -10.60
C TRP A 357 0.37 -14.92 -10.17
N ILE A 358 -0.09 -16.15 -10.42
CA ILE A 358 -1.47 -16.53 -10.10
C ILE A 358 -1.70 -16.70 -8.59
N ARG A 359 -0.71 -17.20 -7.83
CA ARG A 359 -0.79 -17.23 -6.36
C ARG A 359 -0.82 -15.83 -5.76
N TRP A 360 -0.13 -14.87 -6.39
CA TRP A 360 -0.19 -13.46 -6.01
C TRP A 360 -1.59 -12.87 -6.24
N LEU A 361 -2.21 -13.14 -7.39
CA LEU A 361 -3.60 -12.76 -7.67
C LEU A 361 -4.56 -13.34 -6.64
N GLN A 362 -4.42 -14.63 -6.33
CA GLN A 362 -5.23 -15.30 -5.31
C GLN A 362 -5.10 -14.65 -3.93
N ALA A 363 -3.89 -14.24 -3.54
CA ALA A 363 -3.70 -13.52 -2.29
C ALA A 363 -4.39 -12.15 -2.27
N ASN A 364 -4.40 -11.45 -3.41
CA ASN A 364 -5.01 -10.12 -3.57
C ASN A 364 -6.54 -10.13 -3.71
N ALA A 365 -7.14 -11.29 -4.02
CA ALA A 365 -8.53 -11.39 -4.46
C ALA A 365 -9.56 -10.72 -3.54
N PHE A 366 -9.31 -10.68 -2.22
CA PHE A 366 -10.18 -10.03 -1.22
C PHE A 366 -9.49 -8.86 -0.49
N MET A 367 -8.37 -8.36 -1.02
CA MET A 367 -7.72 -7.13 -0.53
C MET A 367 -8.42 -5.88 -1.09
N PRO A 368 -8.14 -4.66 -0.60
CA PRO A 368 -8.93 -3.48 -0.95
C PRO A 368 -8.83 -3.07 -2.42
N ALA A 369 -7.78 -3.47 -3.15
CA ALA A 369 -7.62 -3.25 -4.59
C ALA A 369 -6.90 -4.42 -5.27
N VAL A 370 -7.02 -4.50 -6.60
CA VAL A 370 -6.32 -5.46 -7.45
C VAL A 370 -5.73 -4.70 -8.64
N GLN A 371 -4.40 -4.69 -8.76
CA GLN A 371 -3.70 -3.96 -9.82
C GLN A 371 -2.85 -4.90 -10.66
N PHE A 372 -3.20 -5.02 -11.95
CA PHE A 372 -2.43 -5.73 -12.95
C PHE A 372 -1.45 -4.78 -13.62
N SER A 373 -0.20 -5.21 -13.73
CA SER A 373 0.83 -4.56 -14.54
C SER A 373 1.52 -5.57 -15.46
N ILE A 374 1.33 -6.86 -15.16
CA ILE A 374 1.63 -8.00 -16.01
C ILE A 374 0.30 -8.70 -16.23
N VAL A 375 -0.06 -8.94 -17.48
CA VAL A 375 -1.33 -9.57 -17.86
C VAL A 375 -1.23 -11.09 -17.99
N PRO A 376 -2.34 -11.83 -17.80
CA PRO A 376 -2.32 -13.30 -17.85
C PRO A 376 -1.94 -13.87 -19.22
N TRP A 377 -2.38 -13.25 -20.32
CA TRP A 377 -2.04 -13.69 -21.68
C TRP A 377 -0.59 -13.40 -22.07
N SER A 378 0.20 -12.75 -21.21
CA SER A 378 1.64 -12.65 -21.41
C SER A 378 2.33 -14.01 -21.24
N TYR A 379 1.68 -15.03 -20.68
CA TYR A 379 2.21 -16.38 -20.46
C TYR A 379 1.73 -17.37 -21.55
N PRO A 380 2.34 -17.41 -22.74
CA PRO A 380 1.86 -18.25 -23.86
C PRO A 380 1.95 -19.75 -23.59
N GLU A 381 2.85 -20.17 -22.68
CA GLU A 381 3.00 -21.57 -22.26
C GLU A 381 1.92 -22.00 -21.26
N ASN A 382 1.14 -21.05 -20.74
CA ASN A 382 0.09 -21.28 -19.74
C ASN A 382 -1.20 -20.50 -20.10
N PRO A 383 -1.85 -20.81 -21.24
CA PRO A 383 -3.05 -20.10 -21.69
C PRO A 383 -4.22 -20.20 -20.69
N GLU A 384 -4.21 -21.19 -19.80
CA GLU A 384 -5.20 -21.35 -18.74
C GLU A 384 -5.24 -20.19 -17.74
N LEU A 385 -4.18 -19.37 -17.63
CA LEU A 385 -4.16 -18.26 -16.66
C LEU A 385 -5.26 -17.25 -16.91
N SER A 386 -5.64 -16.98 -18.17
CA SER A 386 -6.73 -16.02 -18.46
C SER A 386 -8.05 -16.49 -17.84
N GLU A 387 -8.37 -17.78 -17.93
CA GLU A 387 -9.60 -18.33 -17.37
C GLU A 387 -9.56 -18.44 -15.84
N ILE A 388 -8.40 -18.79 -15.26
CA ILE A 388 -8.23 -18.78 -13.80
C ILE A 388 -8.37 -17.33 -13.28
N THR A 389 -7.77 -16.36 -13.96
CA THR A 389 -7.86 -14.93 -13.60
C THR A 389 -9.32 -14.45 -13.60
N LYS A 390 -10.09 -14.76 -14.65
CA LYS A 390 -11.52 -14.45 -14.71
C LYS A 390 -12.29 -15.09 -13.56
N THR A 391 -11.99 -16.34 -13.23
CA THR A 391 -12.62 -17.05 -12.11
C THR A 391 -12.35 -16.35 -10.78
N ILE A 392 -11.10 -15.95 -10.51
CA ILE A 392 -10.75 -15.22 -9.28
C ILE A 392 -11.41 -13.84 -9.22
N LEU A 393 -11.46 -13.11 -10.34
CA LEU A 393 -12.15 -11.82 -10.40
C LEU A 393 -13.68 -11.97 -10.23
N ALA A 394 -14.29 -13.02 -10.76
CA ALA A 394 -15.70 -13.33 -10.53
C ALA A 394 -15.99 -13.65 -9.06
N ILE A 395 -15.12 -14.42 -8.38
CA ILE A 395 -15.21 -14.66 -6.93
C ILE A 395 -15.17 -13.33 -6.16
N ARG A 396 -14.29 -12.40 -6.54
CA ARG A 396 -14.26 -11.06 -5.94
C ARG A 396 -15.57 -10.31 -6.16
N GLU A 397 -16.08 -10.30 -7.39
CA GLU A 397 -17.32 -9.62 -7.79
C GLU A 397 -18.54 -10.14 -7.01
N GLU A 398 -18.67 -11.46 -6.86
CA GLU A 398 -19.71 -12.10 -6.05
C GLU A 398 -19.69 -11.67 -4.57
N ASN A 399 -18.54 -11.16 -4.09
CA ASN A 399 -18.33 -10.74 -2.71
C ASN A 399 -18.18 -9.22 -2.54
N TRP A 400 -18.49 -8.41 -3.56
CA TRP A 400 -18.45 -6.95 -3.47
C TRP A 400 -19.26 -6.38 -2.29
N ASN A 401 -20.41 -6.98 -1.97
CA ASN A 401 -21.23 -6.55 -0.84
C ASN A 401 -20.51 -6.71 0.51
N GLU A 402 -19.75 -7.80 0.70
CA GLU A 402 -18.97 -8.01 1.91
C GLU A 402 -17.75 -7.07 1.97
N ILE A 403 -17.15 -6.76 0.81
CA ILE A 403 -16.09 -5.75 0.72
C ILE A 403 -16.63 -4.37 1.15
N LEU A 404 -17.77 -3.96 0.60
CA LEU A 404 -18.42 -2.70 0.96
C LEU A 404 -18.90 -2.67 2.43
N HIS A 405 -19.32 -3.82 2.97
CA HIS A 405 -19.64 -3.94 4.38
C HIS A 405 -18.41 -3.71 5.28
N ALA A 406 -17.27 -4.27 4.90
CA ALA A 406 -16.01 -4.05 5.60
C ALA A 406 -15.56 -2.57 5.48
N VAL A 407 -15.72 -1.94 4.30
CA VAL A 407 -15.48 -0.50 4.10
C VAL A 407 -16.36 0.34 5.03
N ASN A 408 -17.65 0.01 5.16
CA ASN A 408 -18.55 0.69 6.07
C ASN A 408 -18.14 0.51 7.54
N SER A 409 -17.61 -0.66 7.91
CA SER A 409 -17.05 -0.86 9.24
C SER A 409 -15.92 0.14 9.51
N THR A 410 -14.96 0.24 8.59
CA THR A 410 -13.85 1.22 8.67
C THR A 410 -14.36 2.65 8.88
N ILE A 411 -15.34 3.09 8.09
CA ILE A 411 -15.91 4.45 8.22
C ILE A 411 -16.64 4.61 9.55
N SER A 412 -17.36 3.58 10.01
CA SER A 412 -18.18 3.66 11.22
C SER A 412 -17.33 3.70 12.50
N ASP A 413 -16.39 2.77 12.65
CA ASP A 413 -15.69 2.51 13.90
C ASP A 413 -14.16 2.36 13.76
N GLY A 414 -13.61 2.53 12.56
CA GLY A 414 -12.17 2.41 12.30
C GLY A 414 -11.68 0.97 12.15
N SER A 415 -12.57 -0.03 12.15
CA SER A 415 -12.15 -1.42 11.96
C SER A 415 -11.50 -1.64 10.59
N PRO A 416 -10.38 -2.38 10.49
CA PRO A 416 -9.74 -2.65 9.22
C PRO A 416 -10.65 -3.39 8.24
N ILE A 417 -10.48 -3.15 6.93
CA ILE A 417 -11.15 -3.94 5.89
C ILE A 417 -10.67 -5.38 5.95
N ASN A 418 -9.35 -5.55 5.89
CA ASN A 418 -8.69 -6.85 6.06
C ASN A 418 -8.10 -6.95 7.47
N ARG A 419 -8.52 -7.98 8.21
CA ARG A 419 -8.25 -8.09 9.64
C ARG A 419 -7.37 -9.29 9.96
N PRO A 420 -6.50 -9.18 10.97
CA PRO A 420 -5.75 -10.33 11.44
C PRO A 420 -6.66 -11.31 12.16
N MET A 421 -6.24 -12.58 12.25
CA MET A 421 -7.04 -13.63 12.87
C MET A 421 -7.41 -13.31 14.34
N TRP A 422 -6.51 -12.65 15.08
CA TRP A 422 -6.78 -12.27 16.46
C TRP A 422 -7.83 -11.17 16.59
N TRP A 423 -8.19 -10.49 15.51
CA TRP A 423 -9.31 -9.56 15.54
C TRP A 423 -10.63 -10.28 15.78
N VAL A 424 -10.83 -11.45 15.17
CA VAL A 424 -12.08 -12.19 15.26
C VAL A 424 -12.15 -13.11 16.49
N ASP A 425 -11.01 -13.58 17.00
CA ASP A 425 -10.93 -14.36 18.24
C ASP A 425 -9.71 -13.90 19.09
N PRO A 426 -9.81 -12.76 19.80
CA PRO A 426 -8.68 -12.13 20.48
C PRO A 426 -8.21 -12.86 21.74
N GLU A 427 -8.89 -13.92 22.18
CA GLU A 427 -8.51 -14.74 23.32
C GLU A 427 -7.78 -16.02 22.89
N ASP A 428 -7.84 -16.36 21.61
CA ASP A 428 -7.24 -17.56 21.06
C ASP A 428 -5.80 -17.30 20.65
N ARG A 429 -4.86 -17.92 21.37
CA ARG A 429 -3.43 -17.72 21.18
C ARG A 429 -2.91 -18.23 19.83
N GLU A 430 -3.59 -19.17 19.18
CA GLU A 430 -3.21 -19.63 17.85
C GLU A 430 -3.29 -18.47 16.84
N THR A 431 -4.29 -17.59 17.00
CA THR A 431 -4.54 -16.48 16.08
C THR A 431 -3.47 -15.39 16.08
N TYR A 432 -2.62 -15.35 17.10
CA TYR A 432 -1.63 -14.30 17.27
C TYR A 432 -0.45 -14.40 16.28
N ASN A 433 -0.14 -15.62 15.82
CA ASN A 433 0.99 -15.91 14.93
C ASN A 433 0.60 -16.11 13.47
N ILE A 434 -0.69 -16.15 13.16
CA ILE A 434 -1.14 -16.44 11.81
C ILE A 434 -0.88 -15.24 10.91
N ASP A 435 -0.06 -15.45 9.89
CA ASP A 435 0.45 -14.42 8.99
C ASP A 435 0.23 -14.74 7.50
N ASP A 436 -0.35 -15.90 7.21
CA ASP A 436 -0.54 -16.45 5.86
C ASP A 436 -2.02 -16.57 5.46
N GLN A 437 -2.93 -16.04 6.27
CA GLN A 437 -4.37 -15.91 6.00
C GLN A 437 -4.90 -14.64 6.67
N TYR A 438 -6.02 -14.12 6.18
CA TYR A 438 -6.63 -12.90 6.71
C TYR A 438 -8.16 -13.00 6.67
N MET A 439 -8.81 -12.12 7.43
CA MET A 439 -10.25 -11.93 7.38
C MET A 439 -10.60 -10.75 6.46
N LEU A 440 -11.65 -10.83 5.66
CA LEU A 440 -12.37 -9.69 5.10
C LEU A 440 -13.59 -9.42 5.99
N GLY A 441 -13.59 -8.25 6.63
CA GLY A 441 -14.54 -7.98 7.72
C GLY A 441 -14.41 -9.02 8.83
N ASP A 442 -15.53 -9.35 9.50
CA ASP A 442 -15.57 -10.44 10.48
C ASP A 442 -16.10 -11.77 9.87
N ASN A 443 -16.40 -11.80 8.56
CA ASN A 443 -17.25 -12.82 7.95
C ASN A 443 -16.55 -13.76 6.97
N ILE A 444 -15.51 -13.31 6.26
CA ILE A 444 -14.85 -14.14 5.25
C ILE A 444 -13.39 -14.35 5.64
N LEU A 445 -12.97 -15.61 5.78
CA LEU A 445 -11.58 -15.99 5.96
C LEU A 445 -10.98 -16.37 4.61
N VAL A 446 -9.81 -15.85 4.27
CA VAL A 446 -9.12 -16.10 3.00
C VAL A 446 -7.74 -16.67 3.27
N ALA A 447 -7.42 -17.81 2.66
CA ALA A 447 -6.20 -18.57 2.90
C ALA A 447 -5.50 -18.96 1.56
N PRO A 448 -4.79 -18.03 0.90
CA PRO A 448 -4.13 -18.25 -0.39
C PRO A 448 -2.84 -19.08 -0.27
N VAL A 449 -2.48 -19.93 -1.22
CA VAL A 449 -1.17 -20.64 -1.16
C VAL A 449 -0.02 -19.66 -1.39
N LEU A 450 0.95 -19.62 -0.46
CA LEU A 450 2.11 -18.72 -0.50
C LEU A 450 3.46 -19.46 -0.67
N THR A 451 3.43 -20.73 -1.07
CA THR A 451 4.62 -21.58 -1.22
C THR A 451 4.64 -22.21 -2.60
N GLU A 452 5.79 -22.11 -3.26
CA GLU A 452 6.02 -22.62 -4.61
C GLU A 452 5.80 -24.14 -4.69
N ASN A 453 5.24 -24.60 -5.82
CA ASN A 453 4.85 -25.97 -6.13
C ASN A 453 3.82 -26.58 -5.17
N SER A 454 3.22 -25.81 -4.25
CA SER A 454 2.24 -26.35 -3.31
C SER A 454 0.84 -26.37 -3.91
N THR A 455 0.15 -27.50 -3.73
CA THR A 455 -1.25 -27.72 -4.13
C THR A 455 -2.17 -27.95 -2.92
N SER A 456 -1.65 -27.70 -1.73
CA SER A 456 -2.37 -27.75 -0.46
C SER A 456 -1.73 -26.82 0.56
N ARG A 457 -2.42 -26.57 1.67
CA ARG A 457 -1.87 -25.84 2.80
C ARG A 457 -2.59 -26.16 4.10
N ASP A 458 -1.98 -25.79 5.21
CA ASP A 458 -2.66 -25.77 6.49
C ASP A 458 -3.47 -24.47 6.64
N ILE A 459 -4.66 -24.58 7.24
CA ILE A 459 -5.58 -23.45 7.46
C ILE A 459 -6.13 -23.55 8.88
N TYR A 460 -6.12 -22.45 9.60
CA TYR A 460 -6.75 -22.37 10.92
C TYR A 460 -8.10 -21.67 10.84
N LEU A 461 -9.15 -22.33 11.30
CA LEU A 461 -10.47 -21.73 11.46
C LEU A 461 -10.67 -21.38 12.93
N PRO A 462 -10.90 -20.10 13.29
CA PRO A 462 -11.13 -19.71 14.69
C PRO A 462 -12.56 -20.08 15.11
N ARG A 463 -12.94 -19.79 16.36
CA ARG A 463 -14.25 -20.17 16.91
C ARG A 463 -15.43 -19.71 16.03
N GLY A 464 -16.31 -20.65 15.71
CA GLY A 464 -17.51 -20.43 14.89
C GLY A 464 -17.72 -21.55 13.88
N SER A 465 -18.82 -21.49 13.13
CA SER A 465 -19.08 -22.41 12.03
C SER A 465 -18.74 -21.72 10.70
N TRP A 466 -18.02 -22.42 9.84
CA TRP A 466 -17.41 -21.89 8.63
C TRP A 466 -17.82 -22.72 7.42
N PHE A 467 -18.41 -22.09 6.43
CA PHE A 467 -18.78 -22.68 5.15
C PHE A 467 -17.69 -22.43 4.11
N SER A 468 -17.00 -23.48 3.67
CA SER A 468 -15.96 -23.38 2.65
C SER A 468 -16.53 -23.04 1.28
N ASN A 469 -15.69 -22.48 0.42
CA ASN A 469 -15.96 -22.31 -1.01
C ASN A 469 -16.27 -23.64 -1.75
N THR A 470 -15.94 -24.78 -1.15
CA THR A 470 -16.24 -26.14 -1.66
C THR A 470 -17.56 -26.71 -1.15
N GLY A 471 -18.32 -25.95 -0.36
CA GLY A 471 -19.63 -26.35 0.14
C GLY A 471 -19.62 -27.20 1.41
N ILE A 472 -18.49 -27.25 2.12
CA ILE A 472 -18.33 -28.05 3.35
C ILE A 472 -18.39 -27.11 4.56
N VAL A 473 -19.10 -27.53 5.61
CA VAL A 473 -19.15 -26.82 6.89
C VAL A 473 -18.11 -27.40 7.85
N PHE A 474 -17.36 -26.53 8.50
CA PHE A 474 -16.40 -26.86 9.54
C PHE A 474 -16.70 -26.06 10.81
N ASP A 475 -16.62 -26.70 11.97
CA ASP A 475 -16.72 -26.03 13.28
C ASP A 475 -15.33 -25.78 13.84
N GLY A 476 -14.99 -24.50 14.05
CA GLY A 476 -13.76 -24.07 14.71
C GLY A 476 -13.92 -23.92 16.23
N PRO A 477 -12.82 -23.85 17.00
CA PRO A 477 -11.44 -23.71 16.52
C PRO A 477 -10.83 -25.03 16.02
N VAL A 478 -10.25 -25.04 14.82
CA VAL A 478 -9.64 -26.24 14.24
C VAL A 478 -8.56 -25.91 13.20
N TRP A 479 -7.50 -26.71 13.19
CA TRP A 479 -6.52 -26.75 12.09
C TRP A 479 -6.97 -27.76 11.03
N LEU A 480 -7.28 -27.27 9.83
CA LEU A 480 -7.44 -28.09 8.64
C LEU A 480 -6.06 -28.37 8.06
N ARG A 481 -5.55 -29.59 8.28
CA ARG A 481 -4.21 -29.99 7.79
C ARG A 481 -4.28 -30.45 6.35
N ASN A 482 -3.31 -30.01 5.54
CA ASN A 482 -3.18 -30.41 4.14
C ASN A 482 -4.48 -30.18 3.32
N TYR A 483 -5.15 -29.06 3.55
CA TYR A 483 -6.36 -28.67 2.82
C TYR A 483 -6.01 -28.47 1.34
N SER A 484 -6.77 -29.10 0.44
CA SER A 484 -6.51 -29.03 -1.00
C SER A 484 -6.71 -27.61 -1.54
N ALA A 485 -5.71 -27.13 -2.27
CA ALA A 485 -5.68 -25.80 -2.86
C ALA A 485 -4.88 -25.85 -4.18
N PRO A 486 -5.37 -26.57 -5.21
CA PRO A 486 -4.72 -26.59 -6.52
C PRO A 486 -4.63 -25.19 -7.13
N ILE A 487 -3.91 -25.04 -8.23
CA ILE A 487 -3.60 -23.72 -8.81
C ILE A 487 -4.86 -22.94 -9.24
N GLN A 488 -5.97 -23.65 -9.53
CA GLN A 488 -7.26 -23.06 -9.90
C GLN A 488 -8.05 -22.52 -8.71
N ASP A 489 -7.75 -22.99 -7.49
CA ASP A 489 -8.61 -22.79 -6.33
C ASP A 489 -7.96 -21.87 -5.29
N LEU A 490 -8.71 -20.86 -4.87
CA LEU A 490 -8.42 -20.04 -3.69
C LEU A 490 -9.27 -20.53 -2.51
N PRO A 491 -8.68 -21.10 -1.44
CA PRO A 491 -9.41 -21.42 -0.22
C PRO A 491 -9.96 -20.14 0.44
N TYR A 492 -11.28 -20.09 0.62
CA TYR A 492 -11.93 -19.09 1.46
C TYR A 492 -13.17 -19.70 2.15
N PHE A 493 -13.55 -19.13 3.28
CA PHE A 493 -14.61 -19.63 4.14
C PHE A 493 -15.50 -18.48 4.60
N LYS A 494 -16.81 -18.64 4.48
CA LYS A 494 -17.79 -17.68 5.00
C LYS A 494 -18.30 -18.16 6.36
N LYS A 495 -18.34 -17.28 7.34
CA LYS A 495 -18.92 -17.55 8.65
C LYS A 495 -20.44 -17.73 8.51
N LEU A 496 -21.00 -18.72 9.20
CA LEU A 496 -22.43 -19.02 9.23
C LEU A 496 -23.18 -18.29 10.34
#